data_AF-A0A355GDQ4-F1
#
_entry.id   AF-A0A355GDQ4-F1
#
_cell.length_a   1.000
_cell.length_b   1.000
_cell.length_c   1.000
_cell.angle_alpha   90.00
_cell.angle_beta   90.00
_cell.angle_gamma   90.00
#
_symmetry.space_group_name_H-M   'P 1'
#
loop_
_entity.id
_entity.type
_entity.pdbx_description
1 polymer ?
#
loop_
_entity_poly.entity_id
_entity_poly.type
_entity_poly.pdbx_seq_one_letter_code
_entity_poly.pdbx_strand_id
1 'polypeptide(L)'
;WDKNAFLIFDVADAGNPKLYAKLVDKQLGAPNRCVVAGDRAYLPMVDGNGIAVVDISDPEKPQFLTSVRDNVLMQRTYGAAVRDHLLYVASRDGSSLVIIDRNKIEKK
;
A
#
# COMPACT_ATOMS: atom_id res chain seq x y z
N TRP A 1 12.75 -5.69 -10.85
CA TRP A 1 12.39 -4.48 -10.07
C TRP A 1 12.78 -4.71 -8.63
N ASP A 2 13.11 -3.65 -7.89
CA ASP A 2 13.43 -3.77 -6.46
C ASP A 2 12.24 -4.41 -5.73
N LYS A 3 12.51 -5.27 -4.75
CA LYS A 3 11.50 -5.96 -3.95
C LYS A 3 10.61 -4.98 -3.20
N ASN A 4 11.10 -3.78 -2.88
CA ASN A 4 10.36 -2.76 -2.16
C ASN A 4 10.07 -1.56 -3.03
N ALA A 5 9.32 -1.78 -4.12
CA ALA A 5 8.98 -0.74 -5.08
C ALA A 5 7.47 -0.55 -5.23
N PHE A 6 7.05 0.70 -5.37
CA PHE A 6 5.74 1.12 -5.86
C PHE A 6 5.95 1.86 -7.19
N LEU A 7 5.26 1.43 -8.23
CA LEU A 7 5.43 1.95 -9.58
C LEU A 7 4.12 2.59 -10.04
N ILE A 8 4.22 3.78 -10.63
CA ILE A 8 3.10 4.48 -11.24
C ILE A 8 3.33 4.43 -12.75
N PHE A 9 2.30 4.02 -13.49
CA PHE A 9 2.31 3.98 -14.94
C PHE A 9 1.25 4.94 -15.49
N ASP A 10 1.62 5.68 -16.52
CA ASP A 10 0.66 6.35 -17.39
C ASP A 10 0.07 5.31 -18.34
N VAL A 11 -1.26 5.22 -18.35
CA VAL A 11 -2.06 4.27 -19.14
C VAL A 11 -3.03 4.99 -20.08
N ALA A 12 -2.78 6.26 -20.40
CA ALA A 12 -3.57 7.02 -21.38
C ALA A 12 -3.61 6.32 -22.75
N ASP A 13 -2.52 5.64 -23.12
CA ASP A 13 -2.49 4.66 -24.20
C ASP A 13 -2.43 3.24 -23.61
N ALA A 14 -3.55 2.52 -23.65
CA ALA A 14 -3.66 1.16 -23.12
C ALA A 14 -2.79 0.13 -23.88
N GLY A 15 -2.40 0.43 -25.13
CA GLY A 15 -1.48 -0.41 -25.91
C GLY A 15 -0.02 -0.17 -25.56
N ASN A 16 0.31 0.94 -24.90
CA ASN A 16 1.67 1.31 -24.55
C ASN A 16 1.78 2.03 -23.19
N PRO A 17 1.57 1.33 -22.06
CA PRO A 17 1.78 1.90 -20.74
C PRO A 17 3.22 2.38 -20.53
N LYS A 18 3.40 3.56 -19.95
CA LYS A 18 4.73 4.15 -19.70
C LYS A 18 4.97 4.29 -18.21
N LEU A 19 6.19 3.96 -17.75
CA LEU A 19 6.57 4.25 -16.37
C LEU A 19 6.55 5.77 -16.15
N TYR A 20 5.68 6.22 -15.26
CA TYR A 20 5.48 7.64 -14.93
C TYR A 20 6.36 8.04 -13.75
N ALA A 21 6.30 7.27 -12.66
CA ALA A 21 7.10 7.49 -11.46
C ALA A 21 7.36 6.17 -10.71
N LYS A 22 8.29 6.20 -9.75
CA LYS A 22 8.55 5.09 -8.85
C LYS A 22 8.96 5.57 -7.46
N LEU A 23 8.56 4.82 -6.46
CA LEU A 23 9.09 4.89 -5.09
C LEU A 23 9.78 3.56 -4.80
N VAL A 24 11.03 3.62 -4.32
CA VAL A 24 11.75 2.46 -3.80
C VAL A 24 12.11 2.76 -2.36
N ASP A 25 11.48 2.04 -1.42
CA ASP A 25 11.69 2.25 0.02
C ASP A 25 11.51 0.91 0.75
N LYS A 26 12.52 0.51 1.54
CA LYS A 26 12.49 -0.74 2.32
C LYS A 26 11.30 -0.83 3.27
N GLN A 27 10.76 0.32 3.69
CA GLN A 27 9.59 0.41 4.55
C GLN A 27 8.30 -0.09 3.88
N LEU A 28 8.28 -0.25 2.54
CA LEU A 28 7.16 -0.85 1.83
C LEU A 28 7.00 -2.37 2.09
N GLY A 29 8.05 -3.04 2.59
CA GLY A 29 7.98 -4.42 3.07
C GLY A 29 7.49 -5.43 2.05
N ALA A 30 8.09 -5.43 0.86
CA ALA A 30 7.76 -6.33 -0.24
C ALA A 30 6.28 -6.29 -0.67
N PRO A 31 5.77 -5.13 -1.13
CA PRO A 31 4.37 -4.99 -1.47
C PRO A 31 4.01 -5.84 -2.68
N ASN A 32 2.89 -6.57 -2.59
CA ASN A 32 2.41 -7.46 -3.67
C ASN A 32 1.05 -7.05 -4.24
N ARG A 33 0.35 -6.14 -3.57
CA ARG A 33 -0.96 -5.59 -3.93
C ARG A 33 -0.98 -4.10 -3.58
N CYS A 34 -1.92 -3.41 -4.17
CA CYS A 34 -2.18 -2.00 -3.92
C CYS A 34 -3.68 -1.77 -3.95
N VAL A 35 -4.18 -0.97 -3.04
CA VAL A 35 -5.49 -0.31 -3.18
C VAL A 35 -5.26 1.19 -3.06
N VAL A 36 -5.87 1.95 -3.97
CA VAL A 36 -5.81 3.41 -3.99
C VAL A 36 -7.16 3.96 -3.57
N ALA A 37 -7.15 5.00 -2.74
CA ALA A 37 -8.36 5.75 -2.43
C ALA A 37 -8.02 7.23 -2.16
N GLY A 38 -8.47 8.12 -3.04
CA GLY A 38 -7.99 9.51 -3.04
C GLY A 38 -6.47 9.56 -3.23
N ASP A 39 -5.81 10.41 -2.45
CA ASP A 39 -4.37 10.67 -2.57
C ASP A 39 -3.49 9.67 -1.81
N ARG A 40 -3.99 8.47 -1.54
CA ARG A 40 -3.31 7.46 -0.73
C ARG A 40 -3.35 6.10 -1.40
N ALA A 41 -2.19 5.43 -1.40
CA ALA A 41 -2.05 4.03 -1.76
C ALA A 41 -1.73 3.19 -0.51
N TYR A 42 -2.43 2.07 -0.35
CA TYR A 42 -2.24 1.12 0.74
C TYR A 42 -1.67 -0.17 0.21
N LEU A 43 -0.53 -0.57 0.77
CA LEU A 43 0.28 -1.67 0.26
C LEU A 43 0.44 -2.73 1.36
N PRO A 44 -0.26 -3.87 1.26
CA PRO A 44 0.00 -5.04 2.10
C PRO A 44 1.48 -5.44 2.05
N MET A 45 2.09 -5.62 3.21
CA MET A 45 3.51 -5.92 3.39
C MET A 45 3.71 -7.42 3.60
N VAL A 46 4.20 -8.11 2.56
CA VAL A 46 4.52 -9.55 2.64
C VAL A 46 5.62 -9.81 3.69
N ASP A 47 6.60 -8.90 3.78
CA ASP A 47 7.76 -9.02 4.67
C ASP A 47 7.78 -7.95 5.78
N GLY A 48 6.61 -7.44 6.18
CA GLY A 48 6.53 -6.30 7.10
C GLY A 48 5.45 -6.38 8.16
N ASN A 49 4.70 -7.49 8.22
CA ASN A 49 3.62 -7.74 9.18
C ASN A 49 2.64 -6.55 9.34
N GLY A 50 2.19 -5.99 8.22
CA GLY A 50 1.49 -4.72 8.25
C GLY A 50 0.96 -4.25 6.91
N ILE A 51 0.55 -2.98 6.87
CA ILE A 51 0.19 -2.26 5.65
C ILE A 51 0.96 -0.94 5.60
N ALA A 52 1.65 -0.70 4.49
CA ALA A 52 2.30 0.57 4.21
C ALA A 52 1.31 1.53 3.57
N VAL A 53 1.44 2.81 3.86
CA VAL A 53 0.66 3.91 3.29
C VAL A 53 1.64 4.80 2.52
N VAL A 54 1.32 5.05 1.27
CA VAL A 54 2.08 5.93 0.37
C VAL A 54 1.21 7.14 0.05
N ASP A 55 1.76 8.34 0.22
CA ASP A 55 1.19 9.57 -0.29
C ASP A 55 1.41 9.63 -1.80
N ILE A 56 0.32 9.81 -2.55
CA ILE A 56 0.32 9.95 -4.01
C ILE A 56 -0.41 11.22 -4.46
N SER A 57 -0.51 12.24 -3.59
CA SER A 57 -1.08 13.55 -3.92
C SER A 57 -0.34 14.25 -5.06
N ASP A 58 0.98 14.06 -5.13
CA ASP A 58 1.80 14.32 -6.32
C ASP A 58 2.18 12.96 -6.96
N PRO A 59 1.52 12.54 -8.06
CA PRO A 59 1.80 11.26 -8.71
C PRO A 59 3.19 11.21 -9.38
N GLU A 60 3.87 12.35 -9.56
CA GLU A 60 5.27 12.37 -10.03
C GLU A 60 6.25 12.08 -8.89
N LYS A 61 5.83 12.29 -7.64
CA LYS A 61 6.66 12.17 -6.44
C LYS A 61 5.94 11.40 -5.34
N PRO A 62 5.61 10.11 -5.56
CA PRO A 62 5.05 9.27 -4.50
C PRO A 62 6.02 9.14 -3.31
N GLN A 63 5.50 9.20 -2.08
CA GLN A 63 6.31 9.18 -0.86
C GLN A 63 5.75 8.19 0.15
N PHE A 64 6.63 7.45 0.84
CA PHE A 64 6.21 6.67 2.00
C PHE A 64 5.69 7.62 3.09
N LEU A 65 4.45 7.42 3.52
CA LEU A 65 3.81 8.23 4.55
C LEU A 65 3.92 7.54 5.91
N THR A 66 3.43 6.31 6.01
CA THR A 66 3.51 5.55 7.27
C THR A 66 3.26 4.06 7.07
N SER A 67 3.29 3.30 8.16
CA SER A 67 2.85 1.91 8.19
C SER A 67 2.13 1.58 9.49
N VAL A 68 1.13 0.71 9.42
CA VAL A 68 0.54 0.05 10.59
C VAL A 68 1.03 -1.38 10.61
N ARG A 69 1.48 -1.86 11.77
CA ARG A 69 2.01 -3.21 11.94
C ARG A 69 1.36 -3.87 13.14
N ASP A 70 1.16 -5.18 13.01
CA ASP A 70 0.77 -6.06 14.10
C ASP A 70 1.40 -7.44 13.85
N ASN A 71 2.28 -7.86 14.77
CA ASN A 71 3.04 -9.10 14.61
C ASN A 71 2.23 -10.37 14.88
N VAL A 72 0.94 -10.25 15.19
CA VAL A 72 0.02 -11.38 15.38
C VAL A 72 -1.02 -11.38 14.27
N LEU A 73 -1.81 -10.31 14.17
CA LEU A 73 -2.93 -10.22 13.26
C LEU A 73 -2.51 -9.90 11.83
N MET A 74 -1.46 -9.09 11.64
CA MET A 74 -1.06 -8.60 10.32
C MET A 74 0.13 -9.38 9.72
N GLN A 75 0.38 -10.62 10.15
CA GLN A 75 1.46 -11.41 9.56
C GLN A 75 1.19 -11.73 8.08
N ARG A 76 2.15 -11.36 7.22
CA ARG A 76 2.11 -11.55 5.76
C ARG A 76 0.77 -11.11 5.15
N THR A 77 0.46 -9.81 5.29
CA THR A 77 -0.74 -9.24 4.65
C THR A 77 -0.69 -9.41 3.14
N TYR A 78 -1.85 -9.64 2.54
CA TYR A 78 -1.92 -10.03 1.12
C TYR A 78 -2.99 -9.28 0.35
N GLY A 79 -4.14 -8.96 0.97
CA GLY A 79 -5.23 -8.26 0.32
C GLY A 79 -5.64 -7.02 1.10
N ALA A 80 -6.07 -5.98 0.40
CA ALA A 80 -6.67 -4.82 1.02
C ALA A 80 -7.84 -4.28 0.19
N ALA A 81 -8.82 -3.69 0.86
CA ALA A 81 -9.95 -3.00 0.24
C ALA A 81 -10.33 -1.78 1.07
N VAL A 82 -10.87 -0.75 0.43
CA VAL A 82 -11.31 0.49 1.09
C VAL A 82 -12.82 0.67 0.87
N ARG A 83 -13.54 1.01 1.93
CA ARG A 83 -14.92 1.51 1.87
C ARG A 83 -15.03 2.68 2.83
N ASP A 84 -15.27 3.87 2.29
CA ASP A 84 -15.27 5.13 3.04
C ASP A 84 -13.97 5.32 3.84
N HIS A 85 -14.07 5.42 5.17
CA HIS A 85 -12.94 5.53 6.08
C HIS A 85 -12.41 4.18 6.57
N LEU A 86 -12.95 3.05 6.11
CA LEU A 86 -12.56 1.71 6.54
C LEU A 86 -11.60 1.10 5.53
N LEU A 87 -10.42 0.71 6.01
CA LEU A 87 -9.43 -0.09 5.31
C LEU A 87 -9.47 -1.52 5.86
N TYR A 88 -9.86 -2.45 5.01
CA TYR A 88 -9.89 -3.88 5.30
C TYR A 88 -8.56 -4.50 4.87
N VAL A 89 -7.90 -5.24 5.75
CA VAL A 89 -6.60 -5.87 5.47
C VAL A 89 -6.65 -7.35 5.83
N ALA A 90 -6.44 -8.21 4.82
CA ALA A 90 -6.43 -9.65 4.99
C ALA A 90 -5.00 -10.18 5.13
N SER A 91 -4.80 -11.02 6.14
CA SER A 91 -3.51 -11.60 6.51
C SER A 91 -3.47 -13.08 6.21
N ARG A 92 -2.44 -13.54 5.50
CA ARG A 92 -2.30 -14.95 5.15
C ARG A 92 -1.84 -15.77 6.36
N ASP A 93 -0.78 -15.32 7.01
CA ASP A 93 -0.15 -16.08 8.09
C ASP A 93 -0.79 -15.71 9.45
N GLY A 94 -1.26 -14.45 9.57
CA GLY A 94 -2.03 -13.99 10.73
C GLY A 94 -3.46 -14.53 10.79
N SER A 95 -3.93 -15.21 9.72
CA SER A 95 -5.28 -15.80 9.63
C SER A 95 -6.40 -14.86 10.07
N SER A 96 -6.31 -13.58 9.67
CA SER A 96 -7.19 -12.53 10.18
C SER A 96 -7.62 -11.55 9.10
N LEU A 97 -8.71 -10.84 9.40
CA LEU A 97 -9.15 -9.63 8.71
C LEU A 97 -9.13 -8.49 9.72
N VAL A 98 -8.22 -7.53 9.53
CA VAL A 98 -8.13 -6.32 10.36
C VAL A 98 -8.85 -5.18 9.66
N ILE A 99 -9.63 -4.40 10.40
CA ILE A 99 -10.30 -3.19 9.90
C ILE A 99 -9.65 -1.99 10.58
N ILE A 100 -9.13 -1.07 9.77
CA ILE A 100 -8.42 0.12 10.22
C ILE A 100 -9.21 1.36 9.79
N ASP A 101 -9.40 2.31 10.70
CA ASP A 101 -9.87 3.65 10.35
C ASP A 101 -8.73 4.40 9.65
N ARG A 102 -8.85 4.55 8.32
CA ARG A 102 -7.80 5.12 7.48
C ARG A 102 -7.52 6.59 7.81
N ASN A 103 -8.52 7.33 8.31
CA ASN A 103 -8.37 8.74 8.67
C ASN A 103 -7.38 8.94 9.83
N LYS A 104 -7.14 7.90 10.65
CA LYS A 104 -6.18 7.95 11.76
C LYS A 104 -4.74 7.72 11.31
N ILE A 105 -4.53 7.05 10.18
CA ILE A 105 -3.20 6.65 9.71
C ILE A 105 -2.69 7.57 8.57
N GLU A 106 -3.56 8.40 8.01
CA GLU A 106 -3.21 9.37 6.96
C GLU A 106 -2.72 10.72 7.47
N LYS A 107 -2.98 11.05 8.74
CA LYS A 107 -2.73 12.38 9.33
C LYS A 107 -1.33 12.56 9.93
N LYS A 108 -0.33 11.81 9.47
CA LYS A 108 1.03 11.92 10.01
C LYS A 108 1.85 12.97 9.29
#